data_AF-A0A8B9JEB2-F1
#
_entry.id   AF-A0A8B9JEB2-F1
#
_cell.length_a   1.000
_cell.length_b   1.000
_cell.length_c   1.000
_cell.angle_alpha   90.00
_cell.angle_beta   90.00
_cell.angle_gamma   90.00
#
_symmetry.space_group_name_H-M   'P 1'
#
loop_
_entity.id
_entity.type
_entity.pdbx_description
1 polymer ?
#
loop_
_entity_poly.entity_id
_entity_poly.type
_entity_poly.pdbx_seq_one_letter_code
_entity_poly.pdbx_strand_id
1 'polypeptide(L)' 'MTEQMTVRGTLKGHSGWVTQIATTPQFPDMILSASRDKTVLMWKLTRDETNYGVPQRALKGGEKFVPRFC' A
#
# COMPACT_ATOMS: atom_id res chain seq x y z
N MET A 1 -28.71 0.39 -12.23
CA MET A 1 -28.10 0.11 -10.91
C MET A 1 -26.84 0.93 -10.84
N THR A 2 -26.76 1.94 -9.98
CA THR A 2 -25.58 2.81 -9.88
C THR A 2 -24.64 2.26 -8.83
N GLU A 3 -23.47 1.77 -9.26
CA GLU A 3 -22.41 1.35 -8.35
C GLU A 3 -21.74 2.59 -7.74
N GLN A 4 -21.67 2.66 -6.40
CA GLN A 4 -21.07 3.77 -5.68
C GLN A 4 -19.85 3.27 -4.90
N MET A 5 -18.72 3.96 -5.04
CA MET A 5 -17.53 3.69 -4.24
C MET A 5 -17.61 4.46 -2.92
N THR A 6 -17.56 3.73 -1.80
CA THR A 6 -17.50 4.32 -0.46
C THR A 6 -16.12 4.05 0.15
N VAL A 7 -15.52 5.06 0.79
CA VAL A 7 -14.23 4.91 1.48
C VAL A 7 -14.40 3.96 2.66
N ARG A 8 -13.64 2.86 2.66
CA ARG A 8 -13.67 1.85 3.73
C ARG A 8 -12.68 2.11 4.86
N GLY A 9 -11.60 2.84 4.59
CA GLY A 9 -10.57 3.11 5.58
C GLY A 9 -9.34 3.77 4.99
N THR A 10 -8.31 3.98 5.82
CA THR A 10 -7.04 4.59 5.41
C THR A 10 -5.86 3.76 5.91
N LEU A 11 -4.82 3.64 5.09
CA LEU A 11 -3.56 2.98 5.45
C LEU A 11 -2.53 4.08 5.76
N LYS A 12 -2.13 4.21 7.03
CA LYS A 12 -1.18 5.23 7.48
C LYS A 12 0.17 4.60 7.79
N GLY A 13 1.24 5.07 7.15
CA GLY A 13 2.59 4.55 7.40
C GLY A 13 3.69 5.17 6.53
N HIS A 14 3.35 5.72 5.36
CA HIS A 14 4.32 6.47 4.56
C HIS A 14 4.53 7.88 5.12
N SER A 15 5.79 8.30 5.17
CA SER A 15 6.18 9.65 5.59
C SER A 15 6.23 10.63 4.41
N GLY A 16 6.12 10.11 3.19
CA GLY A 16 6.15 10.88 1.95
C GLY A 16 4.95 10.59 1.05
N TRP A 17 4.96 11.19 -0.13
CA TRP A 17 3.92 10.97 -1.13
C TRP A 17 4.01 9.56 -1.69
N VAL A 18 2.86 8.87 -1.69
CA VAL A 18 2.70 7.59 -2.37
C VAL A 18 2.71 7.86 -3.88
N THR A 19 3.68 7.27 -4.57
CA THR A 19 3.86 7.44 -6.01
C THR A 19 3.28 6.29 -6.81
N GLN A 20 3.15 5.11 -6.20
CA GLN A 20 2.64 3.92 -6.89
C GLN A 20 2.01 2.95 -5.91
N ILE A 21 1.01 2.21 -6.40
CA ILE A 21 0.35 1.11 -5.68
C ILE A 21 0.34 -0.09 -6.63
N ALA A 22 0.65 -1.27 -6.10
CA ALA A 22 0.59 -2.52 -6.84
C ALA A 22 -0.21 -3.55 -6.04
N THR A 23 -1.06 -4.29 -6.75
CA THR A 23 -1.90 -5.37 -6.24
C THR A 23 -1.60 -6.62 -7.03
N THR A 24 -1.62 -7.79 -6.39
CA THR A 24 -1.42 -9.07 -7.07
C THR A 24 -2.70 -9.90 -7.00
N PRO A 25 -3.14 -10.51 -8.11
CA PRO A 25 -4.29 -11.40 -8.10
C PRO A 25 -4.02 -12.71 -7.35
N GLN A 26 -2.74 -13.08 -7.15
CA GLN A 26 -2.36 -14.29 -6.42
C GLN A 26 -2.55 -14.15 -4.91
N PHE A 27 -2.41 -12.93 -4.38
CA PHE A 27 -2.57 -12.61 -2.96
C PHE A 27 -3.48 -11.38 -2.81
N PRO A 28 -4.81 -11.56 -2.83
CA PRO A 28 -5.77 -10.45 -2.82
C PRO A 28 -5.74 -9.65 -1.51
N ASP A 29 -5.22 -10.24 -0.44
CA ASP A 29 -5.08 -9.57 0.86
C ASP A 29 -3.72 -8.86 1.02
N MET A 30 -2.91 -8.78 -0.05
CA MET A 30 -1.62 -8.10 -0.04
C MET A 30 -1.62 -6.91 -1.00
N ILE A 31 -1.18 -5.76 -0.50
CA ILE A 31 -0.97 -4.55 -1.29
C ILE A 31 0.48 -4.08 -1.10
N LEU A 32 1.10 -3.61 -2.18
CA LEU A 32 2.36 -2.89 -2.12
C LEU A 32 2.11 -1.42 -2.39
N SER A 33 2.62 -0.54 -1.54
CA SER A 33 2.65 0.90 -1.81
C SER A 33 4.09 1.39 -1.84
N ALA A 34 4.39 2.22 -2.83
CA ALA A 34 5.67 2.87 -3.01
C ALA A 34 5.56 4.35 -2.69
N SER A 35 6.55 4.88 -2.00
CA SER A 35 6.59 6.29 -1.62
C SER A 35 7.92 6.94 -1.94
N ARG A 36 7.89 8.26 -2.08
CA ARG A 36 9.06 9.11 -2.26
C ARG A 36 9.96 9.16 -1.02
N ASP A 37 9.51 8.60 0.11
CA ASP A 37 10.32 8.37 1.30
C ASP A 37 11.39 7.25 1.14
N LYS A 38 11.56 6.73 -0.08
CA LYS A 38 12.48 5.63 -0.46
C LYS A 38 12.12 4.30 0.18
N THR A 39 10.85 4.12 0.55
CA THR A 39 10.33 2.90 1.12
C THR A 39 9.18 2.34 0.26
N VAL A 40 9.11 1.02 0.23
CA VAL A 40 7.93 0.28 -0.22
C VAL A 40 7.35 -0.43 0.98
N LEU A 41 6.08 -0.15 1.30
CA LEU A 41 5.36 -0.84 2.36
C LEU A 41 4.53 -1.97 1.76
N MET A 42 4.67 -3.15 2.36
CA MET A 42 3.82 -4.30 2.11
C MET A 42 2.73 -4.33 3.18
N TRP A 43 1.50 -4.18 2.73
CA TRP A 43 0.30 -4.16 3.55
C TRP A 43 -0.39 -5.50 3.49
N LYS A 44 -0.83 -5.98 4.65
CA LYS A 44 -1.77 -7.08 4.77
C LYS A 44 -3.14 -6.50 5.10
N LEU A 45 -4.12 -6.73 4.23
CA LEU A 45 -5.49 -6.30 4.41
C LEU A 45 -6.20 -7.24 5.38
N THR A 46 -6.67 -6.70 6.50
CA THR A 46 -7.55 -7.43 7.43
C THR A 46 -9.01 -7.01 7.25
N ARG A 47 -9.28 -5.94 6.49
CA ARG A 47 -10.62 -5.42 6.17
C ARG A 47 -11.46 -5.06 7.39
N ASP A 48 -10.80 -4.71 8.51
CA ASP A 48 -11.47 -4.20 9.70
C ASP A 48 -11.92 -2.74 9.48
N GLU A 49 -13.03 -2.34 10.13
CA GLU A 49 -13.60 -0.99 9.97
C GLU A 49 -12.71 0.11 10.55
N THR A 50 -11.89 -0.21 11.55
CA THR A 50 -10.98 0.74 12.21
C THR A 50 -9.58 0.74 11.59
N ASN A 51 -9.06 -0.41 11.19
CA ASN A 51 -7.75 -0.57 10.56
C ASN A 51 -7.86 -1.47 9.33
N TYR A 52 -8.02 -0.86 8.16
CA TYR A 52 -8.25 -1.60 6.90
C TYR A 52 -7.11 -2.58 6.55
N GLY A 53 -5.89 -2.27 6.98
CA GLY A 53 -4.74 -3.15 6.84
C GLY A 53 -3.56 -2.71 7.69
N VAL A 54 -2.69 -3.67 7.97
CA VAL A 54 -1.48 -3.48 8.77
C VAL A 54 -0.24 -3.51 7.88
N PRO A 55 0.76 -2.65 8.14
CA PRO A 55 2.03 -2.72 7.43
C PRO A 55 2.78 -3.95 7.92
N GLN A 56 2.88 -4.98 7.08
CA GLN A 56 3.58 -6.22 7.41
C GLN A 56 5.09 -6.07 7.23
N ARG A 57 5.53 -5.31 6.22
CA ARG A 57 6.96 -5.13 5.96
C ARG A 57 7.26 -3.79 5.31
N ALA A 58 8.39 -3.20 5.69
CA ALA A 58 8.98 -2.05 5.01
C ALA A 58 10.23 -2.48 4.24
N LEU A 59 10.18 -2.36 2.93
CA LEU A 59 11.30 -2.58 2.03
C LEU A 59 11.94 -1.21 1.76
N LYS A 60 13.11 -0.98 2.34
CA LYS A 60 13.90 0.24 2.07
C LYS A 60 15.00 -0.11 1.09
N GLY A 61 15.07 0.62 -0.01
CA GLY A 61 16.23 0.54 -0.90
C GLY A 61 17.30 1.56 -0.52
N GLY A 62 18.53 1.32 -0.98
CA GLY A 62 19.65 2.25 -0.83
C GLY A 62 19.46 3.56 -1.60
N GLU A 63 20.48 4.42 -1.62
CA GLU A 63 20.37 5.83 -2.02
C GLU A 63 19.78 6.12 -3.41
N LYS A 64 19.75 5.13 -4.32
CA LYS A 64 19.18 5.23 -5.68
C LYS A 64 17.85 4.48 -5.88
N PHE A 65 17.11 4.23 -4.79
CA PHE A 65 15.85 3.48 -4.89
C PHE A 65 14.72 4.32 -5.48
N VAL A 66 14.34 4.00 -6.71
CA VAL A 66 13.11 4.46 -7.34
C VAL A 66 12.18 3.26 -7.43
N PRO A 67 11.13 3.19 -6.58
CA PRO A 67 10.18 2.10 -6.69
C PRO A 67 9.37 2.26 -7.98
N ARG A 68 9.56 1.33 -8.91
CA ARG A 68 8.78 1.20 -10.14
C ARG A 68 8.22 -0.22 -10.19
N PHE A 69 6.90 -0.37 -10.08
CA PHE A 69 6.19 -1.62 -10.36
C PHE A 69 5.84 -1.67 -11.85
N CYS A 70 5.96 -2.85 -12.47
CA CYS A 70 5.60 -3.12 -13.86
C CYS A 70 4.26 -3.86 -13.91
#